data_AF-A0A1C5NUP7-F1
#
_entry.id   AF-A0A1C5NUP7-F1
#
_cell.length_a   1.000
_cell.length_b   1.000
_cell.length_c   1.000
_cell.angle_alpha   90.00
_cell.angle_beta   90.00
_cell.angle_gamma   90.00
#
_symmetry.space_group_name_H-M   'P 1'
#
loop_
_entity.id
_entity.type
_entity.pdbx_description
1 polymer ?
#
loop_
_entity_poly.entity_id
_entity_poly.type
_entity_poly.pdbx_seq_one_letter_code
_entity_poly.pdbx_strand_id
1 'polypeptide(L)' 'MNINILKTLMEKENISMYRLSKLSGIENKSIWNIVNNKRKDPQISTVVKIAKALDLTNDEFAELCGYRKDD' A
#
# COMPACT_ATOMS: atom_id res chain seq x y z
N MET A 1 -0.91 4.23 -7.71
CA MET A 1 -0.10 3.76 -6.56
C MET A 1 1.00 2.86 -7.06
N ASN A 2 2.22 2.97 -6.53
CA ASN A 2 3.36 2.14 -6.93
C ASN A 2 3.35 0.80 -6.18
N ILE A 3 3.08 -0.29 -6.91
CA ILE A 3 2.96 -1.64 -6.33
C ILE A 3 4.31 -2.19 -5.83
N ASN A 4 5.42 -1.79 -6.46
CA ASN A 4 6.74 -2.23 -6.02
C ASN A 4 7.09 -1.61 -4.67
N ILE A 5 6.84 -0.30 -4.52
CA ILE A 5 7.01 0.41 -3.24
C ILE A 5 6.10 -0.20 -2.16
N LEU A 6 4.84 -0.52 -2.48
CA LEU A 6 3.96 -1.21 -1.53
C LEU A 6 4.58 -2.51 -1.01
N LYS A 7 5.15 -3.35 -1.89
CA LYS A 7 5.77 -4.61 -1.48
C LYS A 7 6.98 -4.38 -0.59
N THR A 8 7.85 -3.44 -0.94
CA THR A 8 9.01 -3.07 -0.13
C THR A 8 8.62 -2.55 1.26
N LEU A 9 7.58 -1.71 1.35
CA LEU A 9 7.06 -1.23 2.63
C LEU A 9 6.47 -2.36 3.47
N MET A 10 5.73 -3.28 2.86
CA MET A 10 5.21 -4.46 3.54
C MET A 10 6.33 -5.37 4.08
N GLU A 11 7.41 -5.54 3.33
CA GLU A 11 8.59 -6.30 3.76
C GLU A 11 9.34 -5.60 4.90
N LYS A 12 9.56 -4.27 4.78
CA LYS A 12 10.18 -3.43 5.81
C LYS A 12 9.45 -3.52 7.14
N GLU A 13 8.12 -3.43 7.11
CA GLU A 13 7.27 -3.51 8.31
C GLU A 13 6.97 -4.96 8.75
N ASN A 14 7.46 -5.96 8.02
CA ASN A 14 7.17 -7.39 8.25
C ASN A 14 5.65 -7.68 8.35
N ILE A 15 4.88 -7.10 7.43
CA ILE A 15 3.42 -7.20 7.36
C ILE A 15 3.01 -8.07 6.16
N SER A 16 2.28 -9.15 6.45
CA SER A 16 1.66 -9.98 5.40
C SER A 16 0.42 -9.32 4.80
N MET A 17 0.00 -9.73 3.59
CA MET A 17 -1.26 -9.29 2.97
C MET A 17 -2.48 -9.48 3.90
N TYR A 18 -2.51 -10.61 4.63
CA TYR A 18 -3.57 -10.89 5.59
C TYR A 18 -3.59 -9.89 6.75
N ARG A 19 -2.41 -9.59 7.31
CA ARG A 19 -2.29 -8.61 8.39
C ARG A 19 -2.64 -7.20 7.90
N LEU A 20 -2.18 -6.83 6.69
CA LEU A 20 -2.55 -5.57 6.05
C LEU A 20 -4.08 -5.45 5.85
N SER A 21 -4.74 -6.53 5.43
CA SER A 21 -6.20 -6.59 5.31
C SER A 21 -6.89 -6.29 6.64
N LYS A 22 -6.42 -6.88 7.74
CA LYS A 22 -6.98 -6.64 9.08
C LYS A 22 -6.76 -5.22 9.58
N LEU A 23 -5.56 -4.67 9.38
CA LEU A 23 -5.21 -3.32 9.82
C LEU A 23 -5.90 -2.22 9.00
N SER A 24 -6.00 -2.40 7.68
CA SER A 24 -6.62 -1.43 6.77
C SER A 24 -8.15 -1.51 6.69
N GLY A 25 -8.75 -2.59 7.20
CA GLY A 25 -10.17 -2.90 7.03
C GLY A 25 -10.56 -3.17 5.56
N ILE A 26 -9.59 -3.50 4.70
CA ILE A 26 -9.81 -3.87 3.30
C ILE A 26 -9.87 -5.39 3.21
N GLU A 27 -10.82 -5.93 2.45
CA GLU A 27 -10.92 -7.38 2.26
C GLU A 27 -9.64 -8.00 1.70
N ASN A 28 -9.26 -9.18 2.20
CA ASN A 28 -8.01 -9.84 1.81
C ASN A 28 -7.92 -10.10 0.30
N LYS A 29 -9.03 -10.44 -0.36
CA LYS A 29 -9.10 -10.59 -1.83
C LYS A 29 -8.78 -9.27 -2.55
N SER A 30 -9.21 -8.14 -2.00
CA SER A 30 -8.91 -6.82 -2.54
C SER A 30 -7.44 -6.46 -2.37
N ILE A 31 -6.85 -6.72 -1.19
CA ILE A 31 -5.40 -6.57 -0.97
C ILE A 31 -4.61 -7.44 -1.96
N TRP A 32 -4.98 -8.71 -2.10
CA TRP A 32 -4.33 -9.63 -3.04
C TRP A 32 -4.39 -9.11 -4.48
N ASN A 33 -5.55 -8.60 -4.92
CA ASN A 33 -5.70 -8.02 -6.25
C ASN A 33 -4.83 -6.76 -6.46
N ILE A 34 -4.67 -5.93 -5.42
CA ILE A 34 -3.84 -4.72 -5.47
C ILE A 34 -2.36 -5.11 -5.57
N VAL A 35 -1.88 -5.96 -4.65
CA VAL A 35 -0.47 -6.39 -4.58
C VAL A 35 -0.03 -7.17 -5.85
N ASN A 36 -0.96 -7.88 -6.48
CA ASN A 36 -0.69 -8.62 -7.73
C ASN A 36 -1.02 -7.83 -9.00
N ASN A 37 -1.24 -6.51 -8.89
CA ASN A 37 -1.53 -5.62 -10.02
C ASN A 37 -2.72 -6.09 -10.89
N LYS A 38 -3.71 -6.75 -10.28
CA LYS A 38 -4.93 -7.23 -10.94
C LYS A 38 -6.05 -6.19 -10.95
N ARG A 39 -5.91 -5.11 -10.19
CA ARG A 39 -6.74 -3.90 -10.30
C ARG A 39 -5.89 -2.75 -10.85
N LYS A 40 -6.38 -2.10 -11.91
CA LYS A 40 -5.67 -1.03 -12.62
C LYS A 40 -5.46 0.24 -11.80
N ASP A 41 -6.39 0.58 -10.90
CA ASP A 41 -6.23 1.75 -10.02
C ASP A 41 -7.01 1.57 -8.72
N PRO A 42 -6.34 1.51 -7.55
CA PRO A 42 -7.01 1.63 -6.27
C PRO A 42 -7.53 3.08 -6.10
N GLN A 43 -8.73 3.22 -5.55
CA GLN A 43 -9.25 4.54 -5.17
C GLN A 43 -8.34 5.20 -4.13
N ILE A 44 -8.28 6.53 -4.09
CA ILE A 44 -7.48 7.27 -3.10
C ILE A 44 -7.78 6.84 -1.65
N SER A 45 -9.04 6.51 -1.36
CA SER A 45 -9.48 5.98 -0.05
C SER A 45 -8.79 4.67 0.32
N THR A 46 -8.49 3.83 -0.67
CA THR A 46 -7.76 2.56 -0.48
C THR A 46 -6.29 2.83 -0.20
N VAL A 47 -5.67 3.75 -0.94
CA VAL A 47 -4.27 4.14 -0.75
C VAL A 47 -4.06 4.73 0.65
N VAL A 48 -4.95 5.62 1.09
CA VAL A 48 -4.92 6.20 2.45
C VAL A 48 -5.10 5.14 3.55
N LYS A 49 -6.01 4.18 3.36
CA LYS A 49 -6.20 3.08 4.32
C LYS A 49 -4.97 2.18 4.43
N ILE A 50 -4.31 1.89 3.32
CA ILE A 50 -3.06 1.12 3.29
C ILE A 50 -1.95 1.90 4.00
N ALA A 51 -1.81 3.19 3.70
CA ALA A 51 -0.79 4.04 4.32
C ALA A 51 -0.94 4.11 5.85
N LYS A 52 -2.17 4.31 6.34
CA LYS A 52 -2.47 4.28 7.79
C LYS A 52 -2.20 2.92 8.42
N ALA A 53 -2.48 1.83 7.70
CA ALA A 53 -2.26 0.47 8.20
C ALA A 53 -0.77 0.09 8.29
N LEU A 54 0.07 0.71 7.46
CA LEU A 54 1.52 0.56 7.47
C LEU A 54 2.23 1.66 8.27
N ASP A 55 1.47 2.56 8.91
CA ASP A 55 1.98 3.73 9.65
C ASP A 55 3.01 4.57 8.88
N LEU A 56 2.73 4.82 7.59
CA LEU A 56 3.67 5.49 6.70
C LEU A 56 3.88 6.95 7.06
N THR A 57 5.13 7.39 6.96
CA THR A 57 5.49 8.81 6.93
C THR A 57 4.98 9.49 5.66
N ASN A 58 4.96 10.83 5.64
CA ASN A 58 4.56 11.59 4.46
C ASN A 58 5.45 11.29 3.23
N ASP A 59 6.76 11.07 3.47
CA ASP A 59 7.72 10.73 2.42
C ASP A 59 7.40 9.36 1.80
N GLU A 60 7.21 8.33 2.62
CA GLU A 60 6.83 6.98 2.17
C GLU A 60 5.46 6.98 1.49
N PHE A 61 4.53 7.79 2.00
CA PHE A 61 3.22 7.97 1.36
C PHE A 61 3.33 8.61 -0.02
N ALA A 62 4.20 9.60 -0.19
CA ALA A 62 4.46 10.24 -1.48
C ALA A 62 5.07 9.23 -2.47
N GLU A 63 6.07 8.45 -2.05
CA GLU A 63 6.67 7.37 -2.84
C GLU A 63 5.64 6.30 -3.24
N LEU A 64 4.79 5.89 -2.29
CA LEU A 64 3.70 4.96 -2.54
C LEU A 64 2.71 5.51 -3.58
N CYS A 65 2.44 6.82 -3.56
CA CYS A 65 1.61 7.47 -4.56
C CYS A 65 2.28 7.58 -5.94
N GLY A 66 3.60 7.35 -6.02
CA GLY A 66 4.38 7.44 -7.25
C GLY A 66 5.05 8.80 -7.46
N TYR A 67 5.02 9.68 -6.45
CA TYR A 67 5.84 10.88 -6.46
C TYR A 67 7.29 10.46 -6.20
N ARG A 68 8.21 10.87 -7.06
CA ARG A 68 9.64 10.77 -6.80
C ARG A 68 10.02 12.00 -5.97
N LYS A 69 10.92 11.84 -4.99
CA LYS A 69 11.70 12.98 -4.55
C LYS A 69 12.46 13.45 -5.79
N ASP A 70 12.17 14.65 -6.26
CA ASP A 70 13.02 15.31 -7.23
C ASP A 70 14.41 15.41 -6.57
N ASP A 71 15.41 14.81 -7.21
CA ASP A 71 16.82 15.06 -6.90
C ASP A 71 17.17 16.51 -7.26
#